data_AF-A0A932L6M5-F1
#
_entry.id   AF-A0A932L6M5-F1
#
_cell.length_a   1.000
_cell.length_b   1.000
_cell.length_c   1.000
_cell.angle_alpha   90.00
_cell.angle_beta   90.00
_cell.angle_gamma   90.00
#
_symmetry.space_group_name_H-M   'P 1'
#
loop_
_entity.id
_entity.type
_entity.pdbx_description
1 polymer ?
#
loop_
_entity_poly.entity_id
_entity_poly.type
_entity_poly.pdbx_seq_one_letter_code
_entity_poly.pdbx_strand_id
1 'polypeptide(L)'
;MARQDTLDLEDKVRLLRALAFQIHRKRAAEEVLGELLEHESKGGRRRAFRAGTDALAESGFMDAMKALGLIGDEAALILEVVFGANDHRLLSNALTHLADYAEAGGQ
;
A
#
# COMPACT_ATOMS: atom_id res chain seq x y z
N MET A 1 8.03 -23.30 -12.48
CA MET A 1 8.14 -21.90 -12.95
C MET A 1 6.79 -21.23 -12.75
N ALA A 2 6.60 -20.49 -11.65
CA ALA A 2 5.45 -19.61 -11.39
C ALA A 2 5.63 -19.00 -9.98
N ARG A 3 6.18 -17.78 -9.84
CA ARG A 3 6.27 -17.10 -8.52
C ARG A 3 6.63 -15.60 -8.55
N GLN A 4 6.21 -14.81 -9.55
CA GLN A 4 6.56 -13.36 -9.61
C GLN A 4 5.39 -12.44 -10.00
N ASP A 5 4.16 -12.88 -9.76
CA ASP A 5 2.96 -12.12 -10.15
C ASP A 5 2.31 -11.39 -8.96
N THR A 6 2.77 -11.68 -7.74
CA THR A 6 2.17 -11.19 -6.50
C THR A 6 3.28 -10.78 -5.54
N LEU A 7 3.01 -9.76 -4.72
CA LEU A 7 3.89 -9.37 -3.63
C LEU A 7 3.94 -10.46 -2.56
N ASP A 8 5.15 -10.81 -2.12
CA ASP A 8 5.32 -11.60 -0.90
C ASP A 8 5.13 -10.74 0.36
N LEU A 9 5.16 -11.38 1.53
CA LEU A 9 4.93 -10.69 2.79
C LEU A 9 5.97 -9.58 3.05
N GLU A 10 7.24 -9.84 2.75
CA GLU A 10 8.33 -8.89 2.96
C GLU A 10 8.12 -7.64 2.11
N ASP A 11 7.72 -7.81 0.86
CA ASP A 11 7.36 -6.71 -0.03
C ASP A 11 6.20 -5.88 0.49
N LYS A 12 5.14 -6.53 0.98
CA LYS A 12 3.97 -5.84 1.53
C LYS A 12 4.32 -5.01 2.76
N VAL A 13 5.07 -5.61 3.70
CA VAL A 13 5.52 -4.92 4.93
C VAL A 13 6.43 -3.74 4.56
N ARG A 14 7.39 -3.93 3.65
CA ARG A 14 8.29 -2.87 3.20
C ARG A 14 7.52 -1.71 2.55
N LEU A 15 6.53 -2.02 1.70
CA LEU A 15 5.72 -1.01 1.04
C LEU A 15 4.86 -0.22 2.04
N LEU A 16 4.21 -0.91 2.99
CA LEU A 16 3.42 -0.27 4.05
C LEU A 16 4.27 0.66 4.93
N ARG A 17 5.48 0.22 5.33
CA ARG A 17 6.41 1.03 6.11
C ARG A 17 6.91 2.24 5.32
N ALA A 18 7.20 2.08 4.03
CA ALA A 18 7.60 3.19 3.15
C ALA A 18 6.47 4.22 2.98
N LEU A 19 5.24 3.77 2.75
CA LEU A 19 4.05 4.63 2.69
C LEU A 19 3.86 5.40 4.00
N ALA A 20 3.86 4.69 5.13
CA ALA A 20 3.69 5.28 6.46
C ALA A 20 4.73 6.38 6.73
N PHE A 21 6.00 6.13 6.39
CA PHE A 21 7.08 7.09 6.58
C PHE A 21 6.89 8.37 5.77
N GLN A 22 6.50 8.26 4.50
CA GLN A 22 6.33 9.42 3.62
C GLN A 22 5.05 10.21 3.97
N ILE A 23 3.95 9.52 4.29
CA ILE A 23 2.69 10.16 4.72
C ILE A 23 2.90 10.88 6.06
N HIS A 24 3.68 10.32 6.98
CA HIS A 24 4.07 11.00 8.22
C HIS A 24 4.72 12.37 7.96
N ARG A 25 5.44 12.50 6.84
CA ARG A 25 6.07 13.75 6.38
C ARG A 25 5.11 14.68 5.63
N LYS A 26 3.81 14.47 5.79
CA LYS A 26 2.71 15.28 5.21
C LYS A 26 2.66 15.24 3.68
N ARG A 27 3.09 14.12 3.09
CA ARG A 27 2.92 13.89 1.65
C ARG A 27 1.57 13.23 1.38
N ALA A 28 0.96 13.56 0.26
CA ALA A 28 -0.32 12.99 -0.15
C ALA A 28 -0.18 11.48 -0.42
N ALA A 29 -1.10 10.68 0.11
CA ALA A 29 -0.98 9.22 0.07
C ALA A 29 -0.96 8.65 -1.36
N GLU A 30 -1.79 9.21 -2.26
CA GLU A 30 -1.84 8.80 -3.67
C GLU A 30 -0.56 9.13 -4.43
N GLU A 31 -0.01 10.33 -4.23
CA GLU A 31 1.27 10.75 -4.82
C GLU A 31 2.40 9.82 -4.37
N VAL A 32 2.50 9.57 -3.06
CA VAL A 32 3.52 8.69 -2.49
C VAL A 32 3.37 7.27 -3.01
N LEU A 33 2.15 6.72 -3.05
CA LEU A 33 1.92 5.37 -3.56
C LEU A 33 2.32 5.30 -5.03
N GLY A 34 1.93 6.28 -5.85
CA GLY A 34 2.31 6.36 -7.26
C GLY A 34 3.83 6.33 -7.46
N GLU A 35 4.57 7.14 -6.72
CA GLU A 35 6.03 7.17 -6.79
C GLU A 35 6.68 5.85 -6.38
N LEU A 36 6.19 5.22 -5.31
CA LEU A 36 6.69 3.94 -4.85
C LEU A 36 6.44 2.85 -5.90
N LEU A 37 5.25 2.80 -6.50
CA LEU A 37 4.91 1.84 -7.55
C LEU A 37 5.73 2.06 -8.82
N GLU A 38 5.97 3.32 -9.20
CA GLU A 38 6.81 3.65 -10.35
C GLU A 38 8.26 3.21 -10.12
N HIS A 39 8.81 3.51 -8.94
CA HIS A 39 10.16 3.13 -8.56
C HIS A 39 10.35 1.60 -8.60
N GLU A 40 9.42 0.86 -8.00
CA GLU A 40 9.45 -0.60 -7.98
C GLU A 40 9.25 -1.23 -9.36
N SER A 41 8.42 -0.62 -10.20
CA SER A 41 8.21 -1.06 -11.59
C SER A 41 9.46 -0.89 -12.45
N LYS A 42 10.21 0.21 -12.26
CA LYS A 42 11.50 0.46 -12.92
C LYS A 42 12.58 -0.54 -12.47
N GLY A 43 12.49 -1.05 -11.26
CA GLY A 43 13.36 -2.10 -10.71
C GLY A 43 13.17 -3.50 -11.30
N GLY A 44 12.45 -3.64 -12.42
CA GLY A 44 12.23 -4.93 -13.10
C GLY A 44 11.06 -5.75 -12.53
N ARG A 45 10.32 -5.21 -11.55
CA ARG A 45 9.21 -5.90 -10.87
C ARG A 45 7.83 -5.49 -11.37
N ARG A 46 7.77 -4.86 -12.55
CA ARG A 46 6.56 -4.30 -13.16
C ARG A 46 5.35 -5.23 -13.11
N ARG A 47 5.53 -6.55 -13.28
CA ARG A 47 4.41 -7.51 -13.26
C ARG A 47 3.69 -7.56 -11.91
N ALA A 48 4.43 -7.56 -10.80
CA ALA A 48 3.87 -7.65 -9.44
C ALA A 48 3.16 -6.36 -9.01
N PHE A 49 3.58 -5.21 -9.54
CA PHE A 49 3.01 -3.90 -9.18
C PHE A 49 1.96 -3.38 -10.17
N ARG A 50 1.84 -3.99 -11.35
CA ARG A 50 0.93 -3.54 -12.40
C ARG A 50 -0.50 -3.38 -11.91
N ALA A 51 -1.03 -4.34 -11.17
CA ALA A 51 -2.41 -4.28 -10.67
C ALA A 51 -2.64 -3.06 -9.77
N GLY A 52 -1.66 -2.73 -8.92
CA GLY A 52 -1.72 -1.51 -8.09
C GLY A 52 -1.57 -0.23 -8.90
N THR A 53 -0.70 -0.21 -9.91
CA THR A 53 -0.54 0.96 -10.79
C THR A 53 -1.82 1.25 -11.57
N ASP A 54 -2.41 0.21 -12.17
CA ASP A 54 -3.63 0.31 -12.97
C ASP A 54 -4.80 0.76 -12.05
N ALA A 55 -4.98 0.14 -10.88
CA ALA A 55 -6.02 0.51 -9.93
C ALA A 55 -5.84 1.93 -9.34
N LEU A 56 -4.60 2.38 -9.08
CA LEU A 56 -4.34 3.73 -8.59
C LEU A 56 -4.76 4.78 -9.63
N ALA A 57 -4.49 4.53 -10.91
CA ALA A 57 -4.85 5.44 -11.99
C ALA A 57 -6.37 5.47 -12.27
N GLU A 58 -7.05 4.33 -12.11
CA GLU A 58 -8.49 4.20 -12.42
C GLU A 58 -9.39 4.60 -11.26
N SER A 59 -9.05 4.18 -10.04
CA SER A 59 -9.96 4.22 -8.89
C SER A 59 -9.36 4.81 -7.61
N GLY A 60 -8.05 5.11 -7.58
CA GLY A 60 -7.40 5.83 -6.49
C GLY A 60 -6.80 4.94 -5.40
N PHE A 61 -6.44 5.58 -4.28
CA PHE A 61 -5.58 4.99 -3.24
C PHE A 61 -6.08 3.63 -2.71
N MET A 62 -7.35 3.56 -2.31
CA MET A 62 -7.90 2.39 -1.61
C MET A 62 -7.93 1.15 -2.50
N ASP A 63 -8.35 1.30 -3.75
CA ASP A 63 -8.39 0.19 -4.70
C ASP A 63 -7.00 -0.29 -5.09
N ALA A 64 -6.02 0.62 -5.17
CA ALA A 64 -4.63 0.23 -5.36
C ALA A 64 -4.09 -0.61 -4.20
N MET A 65 -4.39 -0.22 -2.95
CA MET A 65 -3.99 -0.97 -1.75
C MET A 65 -4.59 -2.39 -1.73
N LYS A 66 -5.86 -2.52 -2.15
CA LYS A 66 -6.54 -3.82 -2.29
C LYS A 66 -5.95 -4.66 -3.42
N ALA A 67 -5.72 -4.07 -4.59
CA ALA A 67 -5.19 -4.76 -5.76
C ALA A 67 -3.76 -5.32 -5.53
N LEU A 68 -2.96 -4.67 -4.69
CA LEU A 68 -1.65 -5.14 -4.26
C LEU A 68 -1.73 -6.17 -3.11
N GLY A 69 -2.92 -6.42 -2.58
CA GLY A 69 -3.15 -7.29 -1.43
C GLY A 69 -2.49 -6.78 -0.15
N LEU A 70 -2.35 -5.46 0.00
CA LEU A 70 -1.84 -4.82 1.22
C LEU A 70 -2.89 -4.76 2.32
N ILE A 71 -4.17 -4.78 1.93
CA ILE A 71 -5.33 -4.78 2.82
C ILE A 71 -6.41 -5.72 2.27
N GLY A 72 -7.15 -6.36 3.16
CA GLY A 72 -8.40 -7.08 2.85
C GLY A 72 -9.62 -6.16 2.90
N ASP A 73 -10.82 -6.73 2.68
CA ASP A 73 -12.06 -5.96 2.62
C ASP A 73 -12.41 -5.30 3.97
N GLU A 74 -12.24 -6.01 5.09
CA GLU A 74 -12.51 -5.48 6.43
C GLU A 74 -11.57 -4.32 6.77
N ALA A 75 -10.28 -4.46 6.44
CA ALA A 75 -9.31 -3.41 6.64
C ALA A 75 -9.58 -2.20 5.73
N ALA A 76 -10.07 -2.41 4.51
CA ALA A 76 -10.44 -1.33 3.60
C ALA A 76 -11.58 -0.47 4.16
N LEU A 77 -12.63 -1.08 4.73
CA LEU A 77 -13.74 -0.35 5.35
C LEU A 77 -13.28 0.60 6.46
N ILE A 78 -12.35 0.15 7.30
CA ILE A 78 -11.81 0.98 8.39
C ILE A 78 -10.85 2.04 7.84
N LEU A 79 -10.00 1.65 6.89
CA LEU A 79 -8.99 2.54 6.34
C LEU A 79 -9.59 3.64 5.46
N GLU A 80 -10.76 3.43 4.83
CA GLU A 80 -11.53 4.47 4.16
C GLU A 80 -11.91 5.61 5.11
N VAL A 81 -12.37 5.28 6.32
CA VAL A 81 -12.69 6.28 7.35
C VAL A 81 -11.44 7.03 7.80
N VAL A 82 -10.35 6.30 8.01
CA VAL A 82 -9.05 6.88 8.39
C VAL A 82 -8.50 7.81 7.30
N PHE A 83 -8.58 7.39 6.04
CA PHE A 83 -8.15 8.16 4.88
C PHE A 83 -9.01 9.42 4.71
N GLY A 84 -10.34 9.27 4.80
CA GLY A 84 -11.30 10.38 4.70
C GLY A 84 -11.17 11.44 5.81
N ALA A 85 -10.57 11.09 6.96
CA ALA A 85 -10.28 12.04 8.03
C ALA A 85 -9.21 13.09 7.66
N ASN A 86 -8.46 12.89 6.56
CA ASN A 86 -7.37 13.77 6.11
C ASN A 86 -6.29 14.04 7.18
N ASP A 87 -6.13 13.13 8.14
CA ASP A 87 -5.10 13.19 9.17
C ASP A 87 -3.92 12.27 8.80
N HIS A 88 -2.83 12.90 8.38
CA HIS A 88 -1.60 12.22 7.98
C HIS A 88 -0.97 11.39 9.11
N ARG A 89 -1.09 11.84 10.37
CA ARG A 89 -0.55 11.11 11.51
C ARG A 89 -1.39 9.87 11.77
N LEU A 90 -2.71 10.00 11.70
CA LEU A 90 -3.63 8.87 11.85
C LEU A 90 -3.41 7.82 10.76
N LEU A 91 -3.35 8.24 9.49
CA LEU A 91 -3.13 7.33 8.37
C LEU A 91 -1.75 6.65 8.44
N SER A 92 -0.70 7.41 8.73
CA SER A 92 0.65 6.85 8.93
C SER A 92 0.70 5.81 10.05
N ASN A 93 0.05 6.09 11.18
CA ASN A 93 -0.03 5.14 12.30
C ASN A 93 -0.81 3.87 11.91
N ALA A 94 -1.94 4.01 11.21
CA ALA A 94 -2.74 2.88 10.74
C ALA A 94 -1.92 1.98 9.81
N LEU A 95 -1.19 2.55 8.85
CA LEU A 95 -0.31 1.81 7.93
C LEU A 95 0.85 1.12 8.66
N THR A 96 1.41 1.76 9.70
CA THR A 96 2.45 1.14 10.55
C THR A 96 1.90 -0.09 11.27
N HIS A 97 0.72 0.02 11.88
CA HIS A 97 0.08 -1.11 12.57
C HIS A 97 -0.34 -2.24 11.62
N LEU A 98 -0.78 -1.91 10.40
CA LEU A 98 -1.04 -2.92 9.36
C LEU A 98 0.25 -3.67 8.99
N ALA A 99 1.38 -2.97 8.88
CA ALA A 99 2.67 -3.60 8.62
C ALA A 99 3.09 -4.54 9.77
N ASP A 100 2.94 -4.08 11.02
CA ASP A 100 3.27 -4.88 12.21
C ASP A 100 2.36 -6.12 12.34
N TYR A 101 1.07 -5.99 12.03
CA TYR A 101 0.13 -7.12 12.02
C TYR A 101 0.49 -8.15 10.94
N ALA A 102 0.79 -7.69 9.72
CA ALA A 102 1.21 -8.58 8.63
C ALA A 102 2.51 -9.33 8.99
N GLU A 103 3.49 -8.62 9.56
CA GLU A 103 4.75 -9.21 10.01
C GLU A 103 4.55 -10.26 11.13
N ALA A 104 3.57 -10.07 12.00
CA ALA A 104 3.20 -11.02 13.05
C ALA A 104 2.45 -12.28 12.53
N GLY A 105 2.22 -12.39 11.22
CA GLY A 105 1.51 -13.52 10.61
C GLY A 105 -0.02 -13.33 10.56
N GLY A 106 -0.49 -12.12 10.78
CA GLY A 106 -1.88 -11.75 10.55
C GLY A 106 -2.21 -11.83 9.06
N GLN A 107 -3.28 -12.57 8.72
CA GLN A 107 -3.91 -12.54 7.40
C GLN A 107 -4.99 -11.48 7.37
#